data_AF-A0A4V5SFV8-F1
#
_entry.id   AF-A0A4V5SFV8-F1
#
_cell.length_a   1.000
_cell.length_b   1.000
_cell.length_c   1.000
_cell.angle_alpha   90.00
_cell.angle_beta   90.00
_cell.angle_gamma   90.00
#
_symmetry.space_group_name_H-M   'P 1'
#
loop_
_entity.id
_entity.type
_entity.pdbx_description
1 polymer ?
#
loop_
_entity_poly.entity_id
_entity_poly.type
_entity_poly.pdbx_seq_one_letter_code
_entity_poly.pdbx_strand_id
1 'polypeptide(L)'
;SAWDGKRFWFKIANDNWVPETAIRIEKDGRSKGVIWNEWKGLECYHHANYNSGIRDRVSEGQWVIEFRDNNWIYIKDKGWVEFDEKIIRWIR
;
A
#
# COMPACT_ATOMS: atom_id res chain seq x y z
N SER A 1 -16.38 -24.27 -17.21
CA SER A 1 -16.03 -24.03 -15.79
C SER A 1 -16.79 -22.81 -15.33
N ALA A 2 -17.83 -23.01 -14.52
CA ALA A 2 -18.73 -21.94 -14.09
C ALA A 2 -18.01 -21.07 -13.04
N TRP A 3 -17.58 -19.88 -13.45
CA TRP A 3 -17.32 -18.77 -12.56
C TRP A 3 -18.70 -18.24 -12.12
N ASP A 4 -19.06 -18.37 -10.85
CA ASP A 4 -20.42 -18.12 -10.36
C ASP A 4 -20.69 -16.66 -9.96
N GLY A 5 -19.78 -15.73 -10.27
CA GLY A 5 -19.99 -14.31 -10.06
C GLY A 5 -20.27 -13.92 -8.60
N LYS A 6 -19.78 -14.72 -7.64
CA LYS A 6 -19.93 -14.45 -6.21
C LYS A 6 -19.38 -13.07 -5.85
N ARG A 7 -20.29 -12.14 -5.56
CA ARG A 7 -19.99 -10.80 -5.06
C ARG A 7 -19.66 -10.87 -3.57
N PHE A 8 -18.56 -10.24 -3.17
CA PHE A 8 -18.12 -10.19 -1.78
C PHE A 8 -18.77 -8.98 -1.05
N TRP A 9 -19.14 -9.20 0.20
CA TRP A 9 -19.63 -8.16 1.10
C TRP A 9 -18.62 -7.92 2.20
N PHE A 10 -18.27 -6.65 2.44
CA PHE A 10 -17.36 -6.27 3.51
C PHE A 10 -18.17 -5.79 4.71
N LYS A 11 -17.94 -6.39 5.88
CA LYS A 11 -18.48 -5.90 7.14
C LYS A 11 -17.61 -4.76 7.64
N ILE A 12 -18.15 -3.54 7.67
CA ILE A 12 -17.40 -2.32 8.01
C ILE A 12 -17.77 -1.76 9.39
N ALA A 13 -18.86 -2.23 9.98
CA ALA A 13 -19.25 -2.04 11.38
C ALA A 13 -20.13 -3.22 11.81
N ASN A 14 -20.50 -3.31 13.10
CA ASN A 14 -21.26 -4.45 13.62
C ASN A 14 -22.54 -4.76 12.82
N ASP A 15 -23.17 -3.75 12.20
CA ASP A 15 -24.42 -3.88 11.46
C ASP A 15 -24.37 -3.35 10.00
N ASN A 16 -23.20 -2.93 9.50
CA ASN A 16 -23.08 -2.34 8.16
C ASN A 16 -22.29 -3.23 7.20
N TRP A 17 -22.92 -3.55 6.07
CA TRP A 17 -22.33 -4.32 4.97
C TRP A 17 -22.36 -3.51 3.68
N VAL A 18 -21.26 -3.50 2.95
CA VAL A 18 -21.17 -2.82 1.66
C VAL A 18 -20.75 -3.79 0.55
N PRO A 19 -21.36 -3.69 -0.65
CA PRO A 19 -20.95 -4.50 -1.79
C PRO A 19 -19.62 -3.97 -2.34
N GLU A 20 -18.79 -4.87 -2.88
CA GLU A 20 -17.50 -4.52 -3.51
C GLU A 20 -17.60 -3.36 -4.53
N THR A 21 -18.69 -3.27 -5.29
CA THR A 21 -18.91 -2.21 -6.29
C THR A 21 -19.19 -0.82 -5.69
N ALA A 22 -19.56 -0.74 -4.41
CA ALA A 22 -19.74 0.53 -3.69
C ALA A 22 -18.43 1.02 -3.06
N ILE A 23 -17.37 0.21 -3.09
CA ILE A 23 -16.04 0.58 -2.62
C ILE A 23 -15.24 1.13 -3.80
N ARG A 24 -15.02 2.45 -3.82
CA ARG A 24 -13.85 3.00 -4.48
C ARG A 24 -12.66 2.78 -3.55
N ILE A 25 -11.63 2.09 -4.00
CA ILE A 25 -10.32 2.18 -3.35
C ILE A 25 -9.83 3.60 -3.62
N GLU A 26 -10.15 4.51 -2.71
CA GLU A 26 -9.39 5.74 -2.61
C GLU A 26 -7.97 5.35 -2.21
N LYS A 27 -6.96 6.05 -2.74
CA LYS A 27 -5.61 6.10 -2.13
C LYS A 27 -5.82 6.27 -0.62
N ASP A 28 -5.56 5.23 0.16
CA ASP A 28 -6.36 4.79 1.32
C ASP A 28 -6.36 5.73 2.54
N GLY A 29 -5.81 6.94 2.43
CA GLY A 29 -5.67 7.94 3.50
C GLY A 29 -4.75 7.50 4.65
N ARG A 30 -4.31 6.24 4.68
CA ARG A 30 -3.45 5.69 5.73
C ARG A 30 -2.06 6.27 5.66
N SER A 31 -1.69 6.97 6.72
CA SER A 31 -0.36 7.56 6.88
C SER A 31 0.65 6.62 7.55
N LYS A 32 0.19 5.53 8.19
CA LYS A 32 1.00 4.56 8.94
C LYS A 32 0.42 3.15 8.85
N GLY A 33 1.26 2.13 9.02
CA GLY A 33 0.83 0.72 9.08
C GLY A 33 1.91 -0.24 8.58
N VAL A 34 1.51 -1.42 8.10
CA VAL A 34 2.40 -2.40 7.48
C VAL A 34 1.95 -2.68 6.05
N ILE A 35 2.90 -2.73 5.13
CA ILE A 35 2.70 -3.11 3.73
C ILE A 35 3.37 -4.46 3.44
N TRP A 36 2.91 -5.10 2.38
CA TRP A 36 3.63 -6.16 1.66
C TRP A 36 4.16 -5.58 0.35
N ASN A 37 5.45 -5.76 0.08
CA ASN A 37 6.13 -5.42 -1.16
C ASN A 37 6.41 -6.69 -1.98
N GLU A 38 6.04 -6.69 -3.26
CA GLU A 38 6.28 -7.78 -4.21
C GLU A 38 7.52 -7.55 -5.10
N TRP A 39 8.18 -6.39 -5.02
CA TRP A 39 9.29 -6.03 -5.88
C TRP A 39 10.67 -6.19 -5.22
N LYS A 40 11.57 -6.94 -5.87
CA LYS A 40 12.96 -7.08 -5.42
C LYS A 40 13.78 -5.83 -5.73
N GLY A 41 14.36 -5.23 -4.69
CA GLY A 41 15.24 -4.08 -4.86
C GLY A 41 14.48 -2.78 -5.10
N LEU A 42 13.31 -2.63 -4.47
CA LEU A 42 12.50 -1.42 -4.52
C LEU A 42 13.31 -0.25 -3.94
N GLU A 43 13.50 0.79 -4.75
CA GLU A 43 14.35 1.93 -4.42
C GLU A 43 13.67 2.85 -3.41
N CYS A 44 14.36 3.13 -2.32
CA CYS A 44 13.92 4.05 -1.27
C CYS A 44 14.75 5.33 -1.35
N TYR A 45 14.10 6.49 -1.41
CA TYR A 45 14.71 7.80 -1.63
C TYR A 45 14.88 8.59 -0.32
N HIS A 46 15.78 9.58 -0.30
CA HIS A 46 16.00 10.44 0.87
C HIS A 46 14.80 11.33 1.20
N HIS A 47 14.09 11.79 0.17
CA HIS A 47 12.88 12.61 0.26
C HIS A 47 11.79 12.04 -0.65
N ALA A 48 10.55 12.55 -0.53
CA ALA A 48 9.39 12.16 -1.36
C ALA A 48 9.50 12.68 -2.81
N ASN A 49 10.62 12.40 -3.48
CA ASN A 49 10.87 12.68 -4.89
C ASN A 49 12.08 11.87 -5.40
N TYR A 50 12.07 11.58 -6.69
CA TYR A 50 13.10 10.81 -7.39
C TYR A 50 14.49 11.48 -7.43
N ASN A 51 14.55 12.82 -7.33
CA ASN A 51 15.80 13.58 -7.46
C ASN A 51 16.65 13.60 -6.17
N SER A 52 16.12 13.09 -5.06
CA SER A 52 16.80 13.10 -3.76
C SER A 52 17.89 12.05 -3.61
N GLY A 53 18.10 11.22 -4.64
CA GLY A 53 19.04 10.10 -4.60
C GLY A 53 18.48 8.91 -3.82
N ILE A 54 19.06 7.74 -4.11
CA ILE A 54 18.66 6.48 -3.49
C ILE A 54 19.35 6.38 -2.13
N ARG A 55 18.55 6.22 -1.08
CA ARG A 55 18.99 6.02 0.29
C ARG A 55 19.22 4.54 0.59
N ASP A 56 18.30 3.69 0.17
CA ASP A 56 18.36 2.23 0.41
C ASP A 56 17.55 1.48 -0.67
N ARG A 57 17.61 0.15 -0.66
CA ARG A 57 16.75 -0.72 -1.44
C ARG A 57 16.18 -1.83 -0.56
N VAL A 58 14.90 -2.13 -0.74
CA VAL A 58 14.22 -3.21 -0.02
C VAL A 58 13.86 -4.37 -0.93
N SER A 59 13.93 -5.58 -0.40
CA SER A 59 13.46 -6.78 -1.09
C SER A 59 11.96 -6.99 -0.89
N GLU A 60 11.43 -8.04 -1.51
CA GLU A 60 10.08 -8.53 -1.28
C GLU A 60 9.86 -8.84 0.22
N GLY A 61 8.68 -8.51 0.76
CA GLY A 61 8.35 -8.80 2.15
C GLY A 61 7.54 -7.71 2.85
N GLN A 62 7.48 -7.82 4.18
CA GLN A 62 6.71 -6.91 5.03
C GLN A 62 7.53 -5.71 5.48
N TRP A 63 6.93 -4.52 5.39
CA TRP A 63 7.59 -3.27 5.75
C TRP A 63 6.67 -2.35 6.53
N VAL A 64 7.22 -1.71 7.57
CA VAL A 64 6.50 -0.75 8.40
C VAL A 64 6.54 0.63 7.76
N ILE A 65 5.39 1.27 7.63
CA ILE A 65 5.22 2.64 7.14
C ILE A 65 5.00 3.60 8.31
N GLU A 66 5.83 4.64 8.40
CA GLU A 66 5.77 5.65 9.46
C GLU A 66 5.18 6.99 9.03
N PHE A 67 5.28 7.33 7.74
CA PHE A 67 4.81 8.60 7.20
C PHE A 67 4.25 8.43 5.79
N ARG A 68 3.41 9.39 5.39
CA ARG A 68 2.89 9.54 4.03
C ARG A 68 2.93 11.00 3.62
N ASP A 69 3.30 11.22 2.38
CA ASP A 69 3.24 12.52 1.69
C ASP A 69 2.65 12.28 0.30
N ASN A 70 1.39 12.65 0.09
CA ASN A 70 0.67 12.41 -1.17
C ASN A 70 0.72 10.94 -1.61
N ASN A 71 1.41 10.67 -2.73
CA ASN A 71 1.59 9.34 -3.29
C ASN A 71 2.81 8.60 -2.71
N TRP A 72 3.55 9.21 -1.80
CA TRP A 72 4.78 8.66 -1.22
C TRP A 72 4.54 8.12 0.18
N ILE A 73 5.14 6.97 0.46
CA ILE A 73 5.14 6.34 1.78
C ILE A 73 6.58 6.21 2.28
N TYR A 74 6.80 6.43 3.57
CA TYR A 74 8.10 6.27 4.20
C TYR A 74 8.20 4.92 4.89
N ILE A 75 9.05 4.03 4.37
CA ILE A 75 9.39 2.78 5.03
C ILE A 75 10.38 3.09 6.16
N LYS A 76 10.02 2.69 7.38
CA LYS A 76 10.82 2.89 8.60
C LYS A 76 12.28 2.52 8.36
N ASP A 77 13.18 3.44 8.71
CA ASP A 77 14.65 3.33 8.57
C ASP A 77 15.20 3.16 7.14
N LYS A 78 14.34 3.09 6.10
CA LYS A 78 14.73 2.82 4.72
C LYS A 78 14.64 4.04 3.82
N GLY A 79 13.49 4.71 3.76
CA GLY A 79 13.29 5.87 2.92
C GLY A 79 11.91 5.97 2.30
N TRP A 80 11.77 6.96 1.43
CA TRP A 80 10.53 7.25 0.71
C TRP A 80 10.39 6.40 -0.54
N VAL A 81 9.18 5.91 -0.79
CA VAL A 81 8.82 5.11 -1.96
C VAL A 81 7.55 5.69 -2.55
N GLU A 82 7.46 5.81 -3.87
CA GLU A 82 6.19 6.08 -4.52
C GLU A 82 5.29 4.84 -4.43
N PHE A 83 4.08 5.02 -3.92
CA PHE A 83 3.11 3.97 -3.74
C PHE A 83 2.54 3.53 -5.10
N ASP A 84 2.87 2.31 -5.50
CA ASP A 84 2.29 1.62 -6.65
C ASP A 84 1.54 0.37 -6.16
N GLU A 85 0.21 0.41 -6.27
CA GLU A 85 -0.70 -0.67 -5.86
C GLU A 85 -0.46 -1.99 -6.61
N LYS A 86 0.24 -1.95 -7.76
CA LYS A 86 0.59 -3.16 -8.51
C LYS A 86 1.62 -4.02 -7.79
N ILE A 87 2.46 -3.42 -6.93
CA ILE A 87 3.57 -4.09 -6.25
C ILE A 87 3.57 -3.90 -4.73
N ILE A 88 2.83 -2.92 -4.21
CA ILE A 88 2.74 -2.61 -2.79
C ILE A 88 1.29 -2.70 -2.33
N ARG A 89 1.04 -3.48 -1.29
CA ARG A 89 -0.31 -3.68 -0.72
C ARG A 89 -0.30 -3.46 0.78
N TRP A 90 -1.30 -2.76 1.32
CA TRP A 90 -1.48 -2.69 2.77
C TRP A 90 -1.88 -4.07 3.32
N ILE A 91 -1.23 -4.49 4.41
CA ILE A 91 -1.66 -5.65 5.19
C ILE A 91 -2.83 -5.21 6.07
N ARG A 92 -3.93 -5.97 6.04
CA ARG A 92 -5.19 -5.69 6.74
C ARG A 92 -5.41 -6.65 7.89
#